data_AF-A0A956RF45-F1
#
_entry.id   AF-A0A956RF45-F1
#
_cell.length_a   1.000
_cell.length_b   1.000
_cell.length_c   1.000
_cell.angle_alpha   90.00
_cell.angle_beta   90.00
_cell.angle_gamma   90.00
#
_symmetry.space_group_name_H-M   'P 1'
#
loop_
_entity.id
_entity.type
_entity.pdbx_description
1 polymer ?
#
loop_
_entity_poly.entity_id
_entity_poly.type
_entity_poly.pdbx_seq_one_letter_code
_entity_poly.pdbx_strand_id
1 'polypeptide(L)' 'LDEVDAPLDEANVGRFCKMIGEMSETTQFIVITHNKRTMEIADRLYGVTMQERGVSKLVSVNMRKAVEMTQS' A
#
# COMPACT_ATOMS: atom_id res chain seq x y z
N LEU A 1 6.05 -6.25 -6.04
CA LEU A 1 6.03 -7.22 -4.93
C LEU A 1 4.60 -7.67 -4.77
N ASP A 2 4.31 -8.96 -4.90
CA ASP A 2 2.95 -9.48 -4.90
C ASP A 2 2.70 -10.33 -3.65
N GLU A 3 1.91 -9.80 -2.72
CA GLU A 3 1.52 -10.41 -1.44
C GLU A 3 2.67 -11.01 -0.61
N VAL A 4 3.88 -10.48 -0.76
CA VAL A 4 5.08 -10.97 -0.07
C VAL A 4 5.02 -10.81 1.44
N ASP A 5 4.13 -9.96 1.93
CA ASP A 5 3.86 -9.70 3.34
C ASP A 5 2.75 -10.57 3.94
N ALA A 6 2.05 -11.39 3.12
CA ALA A 6 1.02 -12.31 3.59
C ALA A 6 1.48 -13.33 4.65
N PRO A 7 2.69 -13.93 4.59
CA PRO A 7 3.14 -14.87 5.62
C PRO A 7 3.76 -14.18 6.86
N LEU A 8 3.88 -12.85 6.88
CA LEU A 8 4.59 -12.13 7.94
C LEU A 8 3.66 -11.81 9.12
N ASP A 9 4.19 -11.96 10.34
CA ASP A 9 3.53 -11.45 11.54
C ASP A 9 3.63 -9.91 11.62
N GLU A 10 2.87 -9.32 12.55
CA GLU A 10 2.78 -7.87 12.70
C GLU A 10 4.15 -7.18 12.93
N ALA A 11 5.04 -7.83 13.69
CA ALA A 11 6.37 -7.30 13.97
C ALA A 11 7.26 -7.30 12.71
N ASN A 12 7.18 -8.37 11.91
CA ASN A 12 7.95 -8.51 10.68
C ASN A 12 7.38 -7.66 9.54
N VAL A 13 6.07 -7.41 9.49
CA VAL A 13 5.46 -6.44 8.59
C VAL A 13 6.02 -5.03 8.86
N GLY A 14 6.21 -4.65 10.12
CA GLY A 14 6.84 -3.37 10.46
C GLY A 14 8.27 -3.24 9.95
N ARG A 15 9.08 -4.31 10.08
CA ARG A 15 10.45 -4.35 9.54
C ARG A 15 10.47 -4.28 8.01
N PHE A 16 9.58 -5.02 7.36
CA PHE A 16 9.38 -4.99 5.91
C PHE A 16 9.03 -3.58 5.43
N CYS A 17 8.07 -2.93 6.08
CA CYS A 17 7.66 -1.56 5.76
C CYS A 17 8.83 -0.58 5.86
N LYS A 18 9.62 -0.67 6.93
CA LYS A 18 10.81 0.19 7.11
C LYS A 18 11.82 0.01 5.98
N MET A 19 12.13 -1.24 5.63
CA MET A 19 13.07 -1.57 4.55
C MET A 19 12.60 -1.02 3.20
N ILE A 20 11.31 -1.22 2.87
CA ILE A 20 10.72 -0.69 1.63
C ILE A 20 10.77 0.84 1.60
N GLY A 21 10.48 1.50 2.72
CA GLY A 21 10.58 2.95 2.86
C GLY A 21 11.99 3.48 2.54
N GLU A 22 13.03 2.93 3.17
CA GLU A 22 14.42 3.34 2.94
C GLU A 22 14.85 3.10 1.48
N MET A 23 14.51 1.94 0.90
CA MET A 23 14.86 1.63 -0.48
C MET A 23 14.09 2.48 -1.51
N SER A 24 12.89 2.95 -1.15
CA SER A 24 12.02 3.73 -2.05
C SER A 24 12.62 5.07 -2.48
N GLU A 25 13.60 5.59 -1.74
CA GLU A 25 14.31 6.82 -2.08
C GLU A 25 15.11 6.70 -3.39
N THR A 26 15.53 5.48 -3.72
CA THR A 26 16.37 5.21 -4.90
C THR A 26 15.70 4.30 -5.92
N THR A 27 14.69 3.53 -5.50
CA THR A 27 14.03 2.53 -6.35
C THR A 27 12.52 2.67 -6.25
N GLN A 28 11.82 2.71 -7.38
CA GLN A 28 10.36 2.72 -7.36
C GLN A 28 9.81 1.34 -6.98
N PHE A 29 9.00 1.28 -5.92
CA PHE A 29 8.28 0.07 -5.52
C PHE A 29 6.81 0.11 -5.96
N ILE A 30 6.36 -1.00 -6.53
CA ILE A 30 4.94 -1.32 -6.71
C ILE A 30 4.65 -2.54 -5.84
N VAL A 31 3.80 -2.37 -4.84
CA VAL A 31 3.45 -3.41 -3.87
C VAL A 31 1.96 -3.72 -4.00
N ILE A 32 1.64 -4.99 -4.23
CA ILE A 32 0.29 -5.53 -4.17
C ILE A 32 0.18 -6.20 -2.80
N THR A 33 -0.77 -5.73 -2.00
CA THR A 33 -0.96 -6.17 -0.61
C THR A 33 -2.39 -5.90 -0.16
N HIS A 34 -2.87 -6.72 0.78
CA HIS A 34 -4.09 -6.46 1.54
C HIS A 34 -3.79 -6.09 3.02
N ASN A 35 -2.52 -5.91 3.39
CA ASN A 35 -2.09 -5.57 4.75
C ASN A 35 -2.17 -4.06 5.03
N LYS A 36 -2.92 -3.67 6.06
CA LYS A 36 -3.16 -2.25 6.41
C LYS A 36 -1.87 -1.48 6.72
N ARG A 37 -0.93 -2.09 7.47
CA ARG A 37 0.34 -1.42 7.81
C ARG A 37 1.18 -1.14 6.57
N THR A 38 1.20 -2.06 5.61
CA THR A 38 1.87 -1.86 4.32
C THR A 38 1.18 -0.78 3.48
N MET A 39 -0.14 -0.69 3.54
CA MET A 39 -0.89 0.39 2.86
C MET A 39 -0.63 1.78 3.47
N GLU A 40 -0.46 1.87 4.79
CA GLU A 40 -0.25 3.13 5.51
C GLU A 40 1.06 3.85 5.13
N ILE A 41 2.10 3.09 4.77
CA ILE A 41 3.40 3.66 4.38
C ILE A 41 3.46 4.06 2.89
N ALA A 42 2.44 3.71 2.10
CA ALA A 42 2.45 3.97 0.67
C ALA A 42 2.12 5.44 0.36
N ASP A 43 2.82 6.04 -0.60
CA ASP A 43 2.54 7.41 -1.04
C ASP A 43 1.18 7.55 -1.76
N ARG A 44 0.84 6.52 -2.53
CA ARG A 44 -0.42 6.43 -3.29
C ARG A 44 -0.95 5.00 -3.19
N LEU A 45 -2.25 4.88 -2.97
CA LEU A 45 -2.95 3.61 -3.01
C LEU A 45 -3.76 3.51 -4.30
N TYR A 46 -3.63 2.38 -4.97
CA TYR A 46 -4.44 2.02 -6.12
C TYR A 46 -5.33 0.83 -5.73
N GLY A 47 -6.62 1.10 -5.51
CA GLY A 47 -7.61 0.08 -5.23
C GLY A 47 -8.10 -0.54 -6.52
N VAL A 48 -8.07 -1.87 -6.60
CA VAL A 48 -8.73 -2.62 -7.68
C VAL A 48 -10.03 -3.18 -7.15
N THR A 49 -11.15 -2.86 -7.79
CA THR A 49 -12.49 -3.33 -7.41
C THR A 49 -13.22 -3.91 -8.61
N MET A 50 -14.16 -4.81 -8.39
CA MET A 50 -15.02 -5.39 -9.43
C MET A 50 -16.46 -4.97 -9.16
N GLN A 51 -16.87 -3.82 -9.71
CA GLN A 51 -18.26 -3.38 -9.64
C GLN A 51 -19.16 -4.25 -10.52
N GLU A 52 -18.64 -4.65 -11.67
CA GLU A 52 -19.25 -5.64 -12.56
C GLU A 52 -18.41 -6.93 -12.52
N ARG A 53 -19.09 -8.07 -12.51
CA ARG A 53 -18.43 -9.38 -12.35
C ARG A 53 -17.45 -9.62 -13.50
N GLY A 54 -16.17 -9.75 -13.17
CA GLY A 54 -15.11 -10.01 -14.14
C GLY A 54 -14.53 -8.76 -14.80
N VAL A 55 -15.01 -7.56 -14.47
CA VAL A 55 -14.46 -6.29 -14.96
C VAL A 55 -13.79 -5.54 -13.80
N SER A 56 -12.46 -5.51 -13.82
CA SER A 56 -11.67 -4.76 -12.85
C SER A 56 -11.74 -3.26 -13.14
N LYS A 57 -11.98 -2.47 -12.10
CA LYS A 57 -11.95 -1.01 -12.12
C LYS A 57 -10.92 -0.51 -11.12
N LEU A 58 -10.11 0.44 -11.57
CA LEU A 58 -9.08 1.06 -10.75
C LEU A 58 -9.61 2.34 -10.09
N VAL A 59 -9.34 2.49 -8.80
CA VAL A 59 -9.53 3.73 -8.05
C VAL A 59 -8.19 4.12 -7.42
N SER A 60 -7.91 5.41 -7.30
CA SER A 60 -6.64 5.89 -6.74
C SER A 60 -6.85 6.89 -5.63
N VAL A 61 -6.08 6.78 -4.56
CA VAL A 61 -6.05 7.70 -3.43
C VAL A 61 -4.62 8.17 -3.22
N ASN A 62 -4.43 9.48 -3.04
CA ASN A 62 -3.15 10.03 -2.59
C ASN A 62 -3.15 10.04 -1.06
N MET A 63 -2.28 9.23 -0.46
CA MET A 63 -2.28 9.04 1.00
C MET A 63 -1.81 10.29 1.73
N ARG A 64 -0.80 11.00 1.19
CA ARG A 64 -0.30 12.25 1.77
C ARG A 64 -1.41 13.29 1.90
N LYS A 65 -2.21 13.48 0.83
CA LYS A 65 -3.36 14.40 0.84
C LYS A 65 -4.50 13.93 1.73
N ALA A 66 -4.77 12.63 1.76
CA ALA A 66 -5.85 12.07 2.57
C ALA A 66 -5.59 12.27 4.08
N VAL A 67 -4.35 12.13 4.53
CA VAL A 67 -3.95 12.35 5.93
C VAL A 67 -4.15 13.82 6.33
N GLU A 68 -3.76 14.78 5.48
CA GLU A 68 -3.96 16.22 5.73
C GLU A 68 -5.45 16.57 5.93
N MET A 69 -6.34 15.96 5.15
CA MET A 69 -7.79 16.20 5.24
C MET A 69 -8.43 15.67 6.53
N THR A 70 -7.86 14.62 7.14
CA THR A 70 -8.38 14.05 8.39
C THR A 70 -7.96 14.81 9.65
N GLN A 71 -6.99 15.72 9.52
CA GLN A 71 -6.46 16.53 10.63
C GLN A 71 -7.04 17.96 10.67
N SER A 72 -8.00 18.28 9.79
CA SER A 72 -8.75 19.54 9.73
C SER A 72 -10.17 19.35 10.25
#